data_AF-A0A5C8E7V6-F1
#
_entry.id   AF-A0A5C8E7V6-F1
#
_cell.length_a   1.000
_cell.length_b   1.000
_cell.length_c   1.000
_cell.angle_alpha   90.00
_cell.angle_beta   90.00
_cell.angle_gamma   90.00
#
_symmetry.space_group_name_H-M   'P 1'
#
loop_
_entity.id
_entity.type
_entity.pdbx_description
1 polymer ?
#
loop_
_entity_poly.entity_id
_entity_poly.type
_entity_poly.pdbx_seq_one_letter_code
_entity_poly.pdbx_strand_id
1 'polypeptide(L)'
;MTNSKKIKRNIGASLRLAPFGHVRSITFTIMLLTVALIFGCRKSSTSPNPTVFTVTAGTSSPIRIIKDTDYKAYSDGNIGAKVGGTSDYSVTITKVEQKDQTVDVVLDASDFTVDKNTIKLSDAGIGKFSGKNLTEKQAKEYTLTLIYSTTANVEPKSREITTDIGIVQNHLLTKQEFTDYVKKWKWQANSTAQANAGNIYVNSSDDKSSAQFQVNGVNFVADKTKNYSVSGGGDGKAYSKANALNIFASASKKDDKDSKSTGYESYFSDIKGLKTVDSDSLNKMTLYLQFILNDDTALIDTELTHITNANEGLSFELSLTTSNDTWQD
;
A
#
# COMPACT_ATOMS: atom_id res chain seq x y z
N MET A 1 17.61 -65.38 -32.44
CA MET A 1 17.00 -65.38 -33.78
C MET A 1 17.73 -64.39 -34.67
N THR A 2 18.46 -64.95 -35.63
CA THR A 2 18.68 -64.50 -37.03
C THR A 2 19.19 -63.08 -37.27
N ASN A 3 20.48 -62.90 -37.60
CA ASN A 3 21.18 -63.18 -38.88
C ASN A 3 21.29 -61.90 -39.73
N SER A 4 22.51 -61.42 -39.99
CA SER A 4 23.22 -61.48 -41.29
C SER A 4 22.61 -60.54 -42.36
N LYS A 5 23.34 -59.87 -43.24
CA LYS A 5 24.71 -60.00 -43.71
C LYS A 5 25.00 -58.78 -44.62
N LYS A 6 26.28 -58.46 -44.70
CA LYS A 6 26.92 -57.57 -45.68
C LYS A 6 26.44 -57.75 -47.12
N ILE A 7 26.39 -56.64 -47.87
CA ILE A 7 26.68 -56.64 -49.31
C ILE A 7 27.93 -55.77 -49.54
N LYS A 8 28.97 -56.43 -50.09
CA LYS A 8 30.20 -55.87 -50.65
C LYS A 8 30.05 -55.87 -52.17
N ARG A 9 30.44 -54.79 -52.86
CA ARG A 9 31.10 -54.75 -54.20
C ARG A 9 31.79 -53.37 -54.27
N ASN A 10 33.11 -53.22 -54.12
CA ASN A 10 34.29 -53.69 -54.87
C ASN A 10 34.43 -53.07 -56.28
N ILE A 11 35.71 -52.91 -56.69
CA ILE A 11 36.26 -52.36 -57.94
C ILE A 11 36.63 -50.88 -57.75
N GLY A 12 37.90 -50.49 -57.58
CA GLY A 12 38.99 -50.65 -58.55
C GLY A 12 38.89 -49.48 -59.55
N ALA A 13 39.89 -48.67 -59.87
CA ALA A 13 41.32 -48.85 -59.83
C ALA A 13 42.00 -47.46 -59.89
N SER A 14 43.22 -47.43 -59.35
CA SER A 14 44.42 -46.72 -59.84
C SER A 14 44.24 -45.62 -60.88
N LEU A 15 44.76 -44.42 -60.57
CA LEU A 15 45.79 -43.78 -61.40
C LEU A 15 46.36 -42.56 -60.65
N ARG A 16 47.58 -42.74 -60.12
CA ARG A 16 48.52 -41.64 -59.89
C ARG A 16 49.16 -41.26 -61.22
N LEU A 17 49.74 -40.05 -61.22
CA LEU A 17 50.59 -39.35 -62.21
C LEU A 17 49.81 -38.53 -63.25
N ALA A 18 50.13 -37.27 -63.56
CA ALA A 18 51.03 -36.24 -63.03
C ALA A 18 50.57 -34.90 -63.70
N PRO A 19 51.38 -33.84 -63.93
CA PRO A 19 51.35 -32.65 -63.09
C PRO A 19 51.13 -31.30 -63.85
N PHE A 20 51.01 -30.23 -63.06
CA PHE A 20 51.17 -28.79 -63.35
C PHE A 20 50.20 -28.07 -64.32
N GLY A 21 49.68 -26.92 -63.86
CA GLY A 21 48.96 -25.95 -64.69
C GLY A 21 48.49 -24.70 -63.92
N HIS A 22 49.43 -23.85 -63.58
CA HIS A 22 49.38 -22.71 -62.64
C HIS A 22 48.60 -21.46 -63.15
N VAL A 23 47.36 -21.58 -63.67
CA VAL A 23 46.67 -20.39 -64.26
C VAL A 23 45.14 -20.32 -64.03
N ARG A 24 44.59 -21.00 -63.01
CA ARG A 24 43.13 -20.91 -62.73
C ARG A 24 42.72 -20.50 -61.32
N SER A 25 43.68 -20.23 -60.42
CA SER A 25 43.36 -19.84 -59.04
C SER A 25 43.18 -18.33 -58.85
N ILE A 26 43.90 -17.49 -59.59
CA ILE A 26 43.93 -16.04 -59.32
C ILE A 26 42.61 -15.36 -59.72
N THR A 27 42.04 -15.73 -60.88
CA THR A 27 40.77 -15.13 -61.35
C THR A 27 39.59 -15.49 -60.46
N PHE A 28 39.59 -16.68 -59.85
CA PHE A 28 38.53 -17.12 -58.95
C PHE A 28 38.63 -16.43 -57.56
N THR A 29 39.85 -16.18 -57.07
CA THR A 29 40.07 -15.45 -55.82
C THR A 29 39.73 -13.96 -55.93
N ILE A 30 40.01 -13.32 -57.07
CA ILE A 30 39.69 -11.90 -57.28
C ILE A 30 38.16 -11.68 -57.36
N MET A 31 37.41 -12.60 -57.96
CA MET A 31 35.94 -12.49 -58.05
C MET A 31 35.24 -12.73 -56.70
N LEU A 32 35.81 -13.56 -55.82
CA LEU A 32 35.29 -13.72 -54.45
C LEU A 32 35.57 -12.48 -53.59
N LEU A 33 36.71 -11.81 -53.80
CA LEU A 33 37.09 -10.61 -53.06
C LEU A 33 36.24 -9.38 -53.46
N THR A 34 35.87 -9.24 -54.73
CA THR A 34 34.97 -8.16 -55.18
C THR A 34 33.53 -8.36 -54.72
N VAL A 35 33.02 -9.60 -54.67
CA VAL A 35 31.70 -9.88 -54.07
C VAL A 35 31.71 -9.61 -52.55
N ALA A 36 32.80 -9.92 -51.85
CA ALA A 36 32.94 -9.62 -50.43
C ALA A 36 33.06 -8.10 -50.14
N LEU A 37 33.65 -7.30 -51.04
CA LEU A 37 33.74 -5.84 -50.88
C LEU A 37 32.44 -5.09 -51.17
N ILE A 38 31.56 -5.62 -52.03
CA ILE A 38 30.26 -4.98 -52.35
C ILE A 38 29.20 -5.29 -51.27
N PHE A 39 29.29 -6.44 -50.61
CA PHE A 39 28.41 -6.81 -49.49
C PHE A 39 29.03 -6.58 -48.09
N GLY A 40 30.31 -6.23 -48.03
CA GLY A 40 31.09 -6.06 -46.80
C GLY A 40 31.11 -4.64 -46.25
N CYS A 41 29.98 -3.93 -46.24
CA CYS A 41 29.74 -2.78 -45.35
C CYS A 41 28.27 -2.38 -45.34
N ARG A 42 27.39 -3.30 -44.96
CA ARG A 42 26.33 -2.89 -44.04
C ARG A 42 26.66 -3.53 -42.71
N LYS A 43 27.34 -2.78 -41.85
CA LYS A 43 26.94 -2.80 -40.44
C LYS A 43 25.43 -2.62 -40.49
N SER A 44 24.69 -3.70 -40.30
CA SER A 44 23.35 -3.64 -39.77
C SER A 44 23.51 -2.99 -38.40
N SER A 45 23.58 -1.66 -38.39
CA SER A 45 23.23 -0.93 -37.20
C SER A 45 21.72 -1.14 -37.06
N THR A 46 21.35 -2.25 -36.43
CA THR A 46 20.41 -2.09 -35.33
C THR A 46 21.15 -1.21 -34.31
N SER A 47 21.24 0.09 -34.62
CA SER A 47 21.65 1.07 -33.63
C SER A 47 20.67 0.81 -32.50
N PRO A 48 21.12 0.47 -31.28
CA PRO A 48 20.23 0.59 -30.15
C PRO A 48 19.68 2.00 -30.25
N ASN A 49 18.36 2.12 -30.30
CA ASN A 49 17.72 3.43 -30.34
C ASN A 49 18.38 4.24 -29.23
N PRO A 50 18.98 5.41 -29.52
CA PRO A 50 19.76 6.12 -28.52
C PRO A 50 18.86 6.28 -27.30
N THR A 51 19.37 5.93 -26.12
CA THR A 51 18.61 6.07 -24.90
C THR A 51 18.30 7.56 -24.73
N VAL A 52 17.02 7.93 -24.88
CA VAL A 52 16.55 9.31 -24.81
C VAL A 52 16.13 9.60 -23.37
N PHE A 53 16.44 10.80 -22.87
CA PHE A 53 15.88 11.26 -21.61
C PHE A 53 14.41 11.63 -21.81
N THR A 54 13.54 10.88 -21.15
CA THR A 54 12.10 11.07 -21.20
C THR A 54 11.54 11.30 -19.81
N VAL A 55 10.58 12.21 -19.74
CA VAL A 55 9.78 12.42 -18.54
C VAL A 55 8.34 12.47 -18.98
N THR A 56 7.50 11.66 -18.34
CA THR A 56 6.08 11.61 -18.59
C THR A 56 5.36 11.90 -17.29
N ALA A 57 4.50 12.91 -17.28
CA ALA A 57 3.66 13.20 -16.13
C ALA A 57 2.82 11.97 -15.77
N GLY A 58 2.61 11.73 -14.48
CA GLY A 58 1.73 10.68 -14.00
C GLY A 58 0.67 11.24 -13.07
N THR A 59 0.00 10.34 -12.37
CA THR A 59 -1.00 10.71 -11.36
C THR A 59 -0.28 11.06 -10.07
N SER A 60 -0.45 12.30 -9.61
CA SER A 60 0.09 12.74 -8.34
C SER A 60 -0.76 12.22 -7.16
N SER A 61 -0.12 12.10 -6.00
CA SER A 61 -0.80 11.91 -4.71
C SER A 61 -0.60 13.15 -3.85
N PRO A 62 -1.61 13.56 -3.06
CA PRO A 62 -1.56 14.80 -2.31
C PRO A 62 -0.50 14.78 -1.20
N ILE A 63 -0.03 15.96 -0.81
CA ILE A 63 0.67 16.17 0.45
C ILE A 63 -0.40 16.28 1.54
N ARG A 64 -0.20 15.58 2.66
CA ARG A 64 -1.15 15.58 3.77
C ARG A 64 -0.56 16.31 4.96
N ILE A 65 -1.37 17.19 5.53
CA ILE A 65 -1.09 17.90 6.77
C ILE A 65 -2.19 17.60 7.77
N ILE A 66 -1.92 17.85 9.04
CA ILE A 66 -2.91 17.76 10.12
C ILE A 66 -2.89 19.04 10.93
N LYS A 67 -4.00 19.34 11.59
CA LYS A 67 -4.08 20.38 12.61
C LYS A 67 -4.26 19.72 13.97
N ASP A 68 -3.27 19.88 14.81
CA ASP A 68 -3.32 19.49 16.23
C ASP A 68 -3.48 20.77 17.06
N THR A 69 -2.36 21.35 17.54
CA THR A 69 -2.33 22.75 17.99
C THR A 69 -2.08 23.69 16.81
N ASP A 70 -1.08 23.34 16.00
CA ASP A 70 -0.69 24.01 14.76
C ASP A 70 -0.69 22.99 13.60
N TYR A 71 -0.56 23.49 12.37
CA TYR A 71 -0.40 22.64 11.21
C TYR A 71 0.97 21.95 11.21
N LYS A 72 0.98 20.66 10.86
CA LYS A 72 2.17 19.83 10.79
C LYS A 72 2.10 18.93 9.56
N ALA A 73 3.25 18.54 9.03
CA ALA A 73 3.33 17.51 8.00
C ALA A 73 2.79 16.18 8.57
N TYR A 74 2.04 15.45 7.75
CA TYR A 74 1.56 14.12 8.08
C TYR A 74 2.07 13.08 7.08
N SER A 75 1.95 13.35 5.78
CA SER A 75 2.55 12.51 4.75
C SER A 75 3.02 13.31 3.55
N ASP A 76 4.08 12.82 2.94
CA ASP A 76 4.61 13.36 1.69
C ASP A 76 3.61 13.11 0.53
N GLY A 77 3.68 13.97 -0.48
CA GLY A 77 3.03 13.75 -1.75
C GLY A 77 3.93 13.03 -2.75
N ASN A 78 3.34 12.65 -3.88
CA ASN A 78 4.06 12.03 -4.99
C ASN A 78 3.68 12.72 -6.30
N ILE A 79 4.64 13.01 -7.16
CA ILE A 79 4.41 13.64 -8.48
C ILE A 79 3.95 12.60 -9.52
N GLY A 80 4.25 11.32 -9.31
CA GLY A 80 3.86 10.21 -10.17
C GLY A 80 4.58 10.17 -11.52
N ALA A 81 5.57 11.05 -11.76
CA ALA A 81 6.24 11.12 -13.05
C ALA A 81 7.06 9.85 -13.34
N LYS A 82 7.04 9.42 -14.59
CA LYS A 82 7.86 8.32 -15.09
C LYS A 82 9.06 8.88 -15.82
N VAL A 83 10.25 8.59 -15.31
CA VAL A 83 11.53 9.02 -15.89
C VAL A 83 12.19 7.85 -16.60
N GLY A 84 12.55 8.06 -17.87
CA GLY A 84 13.20 7.08 -18.71
C GLY A 84 14.57 7.55 -19.19
N GLY A 85 15.42 6.58 -19.50
CA GLY A 85 16.74 6.80 -20.07
C GLY A 85 17.85 7.15 -19.09
N THR A 86 17.53 7.44 -17.83
CA THR A 86 18.51 7.63 -16.75
C THR A 86 17.87 7.40 -15.38
N SER A 87 18.67 6.95 -14.40
CA SER A 87 18.31 6.95 -12.97
C SER A 87 18.93 8.13 -12.21
N ASP A 88 19.89 8.82 -12.83
CA ASP A 88 20.57 10.00 -12.30
C ASP A 88 19.89 11.26 -12.84
N TYR A 89 18.94 11.77 -12.09
CA TYR A 89 18.23 13.01 -12.41
C TYR A 89 17.89 13.77 -11.14
N SER A 90 17.75 15.09 -11.28
CA SER A 90 17.25 16.00 -10.26
C SER A 90 15.94 16.64 -10.74
N VAL A 91 15.16 17.14 -9.79
CA VAL A 91 13.90 17.83 -10.04
C VAL A 91 13.93 19.18 -9.34
N THR A 92 13.40 20.20 -9.98
CA THR A 92 13.25 21.53 -9.39
C THR A 92 11.89 22.09 -9.75
N ILE A 93 11.21 22.68 -8.77
CA ILE A 93 9.95 23.40 -8.99
C ILE A 93 10.29 24.82 -9.40
N THR A 94 9.80 25.27 -10.53
CA THR A 94 10.07 26.62 -11.06
C THR A 94 8.89 27.55 -10.91
N LYS A 95 7.67 26.99 -10.81
CA LYS A 95 6.43 27.76 -10.71
C LYS A 95 5.39 27.00 -9.91
N VAL A 96 4.60 27.74 -9.15
CA VAL A 96 3.44 27.27 -8.39
C VAL A 96 2.28 28.19 -8.70
N GLU A 97 1.16 27.62 -9.14
CA GLU A 97 -0.07 28.35 -9.45
C GLU A 97 -1.23 27.72 -8.69
N GLN A 98 -2.07 28.53 -8.07
CA GLN A 98 -3.31 28.05 -7.48
C GLN A 98 -4.31 27.71 -8.58
N LYS A 99 -4.98 26.56 -8.50
CA LYS A 99 -6.04 26.21 -9.47
C LYS A 99 -7.34 26.95 -9.21
N ASP A 100 -7.58 27.31 -7.96
CA ASP A 100 -8.75 28.10 -7.55
C ASP A 100 -8.28 29.42 -6.93
N GLN A 101 -8.81 30.54 -7.42
CA GLN A 101 -8.49 31.88 -6.91
C GLN A 101 -9.04 32.15 -5.51
N THR A 102 -9.89 31.26 -4.99
CA THR A 102 -10.39 31.28 -3.60
C THR A 102 -9.44 30.59 -2.62
N VAL A 103 -8.26 30.15 -3.05
CA VAL A 103 -7.28 29.51 -2.15
C VAL A 103 -6.58 30.57 -1.28
N ASP A 104 -6.98 30.63 0.00
CA ASP A 104 -6.48 31.58 1.02
C ASP A 104 -5.01 31.41 1.47
N VAL A 105 -4.28 30.48 0.84
CA VAL A 105 -2.89 30.14 1.14
C VAL A 105 -2.07 30.21 -0.15
N VAL A 106 -1.26 31.25 -0.27
CA VAL A 106 -0.40 31.45 -1.44
C VAL A 106 0.91 30.73 -1.23
N LEU A 107 1.18 29.73 -2.07
CA LEU A 107 2.42 28.97 -2.07
C LEU A 107 3.27 29.31 -3.29
N ASP A 108 4.58 29.24 -3.12
CA ASP A 108 5.61 29.41 -4.13
C ASP A 108 6.60 28.24 -4.09
N ALA A 109 7.56 28.21 -5.02
CA ALA A 109 8.48 27.08 -5.16
C ALA A 109 9.32 26.81 -3.89
N SER A 110 9.59 27.82 -3.06
CA SER A 110 10.40 27.68 -1.83
C SER A 110 9.63 27.05 -0.67
N ASP A 111 8.30 26.99 -0.77
CA ASP A 111 7.45 26.30 0.20
C ASP A 111 7.46 24.79 0.06
N PHE A 112 8.16 24.27 -0.96
CA PHE A 112 8.24 22.86 -1.25
C PHE A 112 9.68 22.36 -1.19
N THR A 113 9.82 21.09 -0.87
CA THR A 113 11.03 20.31 -1.15
C THR A 113 10.65 19.17 -2.09
N VAL A 114 11.50 18.89 -3.05
CA VAL A 114 11.30 17.81 -4.02
C VAL A 114 12.56 16.98 -4.13
N ASP A 115 12.40 15.67 -3.99
CA ASP A 115 13.45 14.69 -4.28
C ASP A 115 12.85 13.63 -5.20
N LYS A 116 13.28 13.67 -6.47
CA LYS A 116 12.71 12.86 -7.55
C LYS A 116 11.18 13.01 -7.61
N ASN A 117 10.44 11.94 -7.31
CA ASN A 117 8.97 11.95 -7.31
C ASN A 117 8.36 12.32 -5.96
N THR A 118 9.14 12.36 -4.88
CA THR A 118 8.64 12.70 -3.55
C THR A 118 8.61 14.22 -3.41
N ILE A 119 7.47 14.76 -3.01
CA ILE A 119 7.28 16.19 -2.79
C ILE A 119 6.73 16.43 -1.38
N LYS A 120 7.26 17.44 -0.68
CA LYS A 120 6.84 17.81 0.67
C LYS A 120 6.65 19.31 0.76
N LEU A 121 5.85 19.75 1.72
CA LEU A 121 5.93 21.14 2.18
C LEU A 121 7.18 21.31 3.04
N SER A 122 7.89 22.41 2.86
CA SER A 122 8.93 22.86 3.79
C SER A 122 8.29 23.41 5.07
N ASP A 123 9.07 23.60 6.13
CA ASP A 123 8.57 24.21 7.37
C ASP A 123 7.99 25.62 7.11
N ALA A 124 8.60 26.38 6.19
CA ALA A 124 8.08 27.67 5.76
C ALA A 124 6.71 27.52 5.06
N GLY A 125 6.58 26.53 4.16
CA GLY A 125 5.33 26.22 3.50
C GLY A 125 4.21 25.80 4.46
N ILE A 126 4.52 24.94 5.45
CA ILE A 126 3.59 24.56 6.51
C ILE A 126 3.19 25.78 7.34
N GLY A 127 4.15 26.66 7.67
CA GLY A 127 3.92 27.89 8.43
C GLY A 127 2.90 28.83 7.79
N LYS A 128 2.78 28.85 6.46
CA LYS A 128 1.77 29.65 5.74
C LYS A 128 0.31 29.23 6.01
N PHE A 129 0.10 28.03 6.57
CA PHE A 129 -1.22 27.58 7.00
C PHE A 129 -1.57 28.01 8.43
N SER A 130 -0.62 28.54 9.21
CA SER A 130 -0.87 28.97 10.59
C SER A 130 -1.98 30.02 10.66
N GLY A 131 -2.86 29.89 11.67
CA GLY A 131 -4.03 30.76 11.85
C GLY A 131 -5.15 30.57 10.81
N LYS A 132 -4.98 29.70 9.81
CA LYS A 132 -6.03 29.37 8.84
C LYS A 132 -6.91 28.25 9.36
N ASN A 133 -8.18 28.25 8.93
CA ASN A 133 -9.10 27.14 9.14
C ASN A 133 -9.33 26.49 7.78
N LEU A 134 -8.72 25.32 7.55
CA LEU A 134 -9.05 24.53 6.37
C LEU A 134 -10.21 23.60 6.71
N THR A 135 -11.00 23.28 5.69
CA THR A 135 -11.96 22.20 5.77
C THR A 135 -11.21 20.88 5.69
N GLU A 136 -11.43 20.01 6.67
CA GLU A 136 -10.84 18.66 6.65
C GLU A 136 -11.28 17.88 5.42
N LYS A 137 -10.40 16.97 4.97
CA LYS A 137 -10.62 16.03 3.85
C LYS A 137 -10.81 16.72 2.49
N GLN A 138 -10.65 18.04 2.40
CA GLN A 138 -10.68 18.80 1.16
C GLN A 138 -9.27 19.22 0.74
N ALA A 139 -8.99 19.08 -0.55
CA ALA A 139 -7.71 19.49 -1.12
C ALA A 139 -7.74 20.97 -1.50
N LYS A 140 -6.70 21.71 -1.13
CA LYS A 140 -6.31 22.94 -1.85
C LYS A 140 -5.40 22.54 -2.99
N GLU A 141 -5.85 22.76 -4.23
CA GLU A 141 -5.12 22.31 -5.43
C GLU A 141 -4.20 23.38 -6.00
N TYR A 142 -3.00 22.96 -6.39
CA TYR A 142 -1.98 23.79 -7.03
C TYR A 142 -1.46 23.09 -8.28
N THR A 143 -1.17 23.85 -9.33
CA THR A 143 -0.42 23.39 -10.49
C THR A 143 1.05 23.77 -10.30
N LEU A 144 1.93 22.78 -10.38
CA LEU A 144 3.37 22.93 -10.30
C LEU A 144 3.99 22.79 -11.69
N THR A 145 4.94 23.66 -12.02
CA THR A 145 5.86 23.46 -13.15
C THR A 145 7.18 22.94 -12.63
N LEU A 146 7.64 21.81 -13.17
CA LEU A 146 8.85 21.12 -12.73
C LEU A 146 9.83 20.95 -13.90
N ILE A 147 11.10 21.22 -13.63
CA ILE A 147 12.21 20.89 -14.53
C ILE A 147 12.94 19.67 -13.99
N TYR A 148 12.96 18.63 -14.80
CA TYR A 148 13.77 17.44 -14.60
C TYR A 148 15.07 17.62 -15.38
N SER A 149 16.20 17.39 -14.73
CA SER A 149 17.53 17.53 -15.35
C SER A 149 18.36 16.27 -15.11
N THR A 150 19.22 15.92 -16.07
CA THR A 150 20.14 14.79 -15.94
C THR A 150 21.55 15.17 -16.38
N THR A 151 22.55 14.57 -15.72
CA THR A 151 23.95 14.66 -16.15
C THR A 151 24.37 13.51 -17.06
N ALA A 152 23.55 12.46 -17.14
CA ALA A 152 23.82 11.25 -17.92
C ALA A 152 23.98 11.57 -19.41
N ASN A 153 24.72 10.74 -20.15
CA ASN A 153 25.03 10.94 -21.57
C ASN A 153 23.84 10.59 -22.50
N VAL A 154 22.71 11.23 -22.26
CA VAL A 154 21.45 11.14 -22.98
C VAL A 154 20.97 12.56 -23.32
N GLU A 155 20.15 12.68 -24.37
CA GLU A 155 19.54 13.95 -24.76
C GLU A 155 18.01 13.86 -24.80
N PRO A 156 17.29 14.97 -24.56
CA PRO A 156 17.81 16.25 -24.07
C PRO A 156 18.27 16.16 -22.60
N LYS A 157 19.11 17.08 -22.13
CA LYS A 157 19.54 17.13 -20.71
C LYS A 157 18.46 17.57 -19.73
N SER A 158 17.37 18.14 -20.21
CA SER A 158 16.26 18.57 -19.37
C SER A 158 14.90 18.38 -20.03
N ARG A 159 13.88 18.22 -19.19
CA ARG A 159 12.46 18.15 -19.58
C ARG A 159 11.63 18.92 -18.58
N GLU A 160 10.72 19.74 -19.08
CA GLU A 160 9.72 20.40 -18.27
C GLU A 160 8.42 19.59 -18.31
N ILE A 161 7.76 19.47 -17.16
CA ILE A 161 6.39 18.97 -17.05
C ILE A 161 5.59 19.87 -16.11
N THR A 162 4.27 19.83 -16.26
CA THR A 162 3.35 20.35 -15.27
C THR A 162 2.61 19.20 -14.59
N THR A 163 2.30 19.37 -13.31
CA THR A 163 1.48 18.43 -12.54
C THR A 163 0.62 19.20 -11.56
N ASP A 164 -0.56 18.67 -11.26
CA ASP A 164 -1.36 19.18 -10.16
C ASP A 164 -0.97 18.47 -8.86
N ILE A 165 -1.09 19.15 -7.74
CA ILE A 165 -0.89 18.61 -6.40
C ILE A 165 -1.96 19.15 -5.46
N GLY A 166 -2.51 18.27 -4.62
CA GLY A 166 -3.39 18.66 -3.53
C GLY A 166 -2.63 18.80 -2.22
N ILE A 167 -2.94 19.84 -1.44
CA ILE A 167 -2.63 19.90 -0.01
C ILE A 167 -3.91 19.60 0.75
N VAL A 168 -3.93 18.48 1.48
CA VAL A 168 -5.13 18.01 2.19
C VAL A 168 -4.90 18.10 3.69
N GLN A 169 -5.80 18.78 4.41
CA GLN A 169 -5.89 18.63 5.86
C GLN A 169 -6.60 17.30 6.16
N ASN A 170 -5.86 16.32 6.65
CA ASN A 170 -6.46 15.09 7.16
C ASN A 170 -7.23 15.38 8.46
N HIS A 171 -8.30 14.63 8.67
CA HIS A 171 -9.01 14.60 9.95
C HIS A 171 -8.13 13.92 10.99
N LEU A 172 -7.85 14.59 12.11
CA LEU A 172 -7.08 14.02 13.20
C LEU A 172 -7.99 13.22 14.12
N LEU A 173 -7.97 11.89 14.01
CA LEU A 173 -8.75 11.01 14.88
C LEU A 173 -8.22 11.09 16.31
N THR A 174 -9.05 11.64 17.19
CA THR A 174 -8.72 11.77 18.61
C THR A 174 -9.04 10.49 19.39
N LYS A 175 -8.40 10.33 20.55
CA LYS A 175 -8.73 9.25 21.48
C LYS A 175 -10.17 9.26 21.94
N GLN A 176 -10.75 10.44 22.11
CA GLN A 176 -12.14 10.58 22.50
C GLN A 176 -13.07 10.06 21.40
N GLU A 177 -12.87 10.50 20.15
CA GLU A 177 -13.67 10.03 19.00
C GLU A 177 -13.54 8.52 18.82
N PHE A 178 -12.34 7.97 18.96
CA PHE A 178 -12.12 6.53 18.88
C PHE A 178 -12.85 5.77 20.01
N THR A 179 -12.77 6.27 21.24
CA THR A 179 -13.46 5.66 22.39
C THR A 179 -14.97 5.69 22.22
N ASP A 180 -15.52 6.83 21.76
CA ASP A 180 -16.96 6.96 21.51
C ASP A 180 -17.41 6.10 20.34
N TYR A 181 -16.54 5.87 19.35
CA TYR A 181 -16.77 4.90 18.29
C TYR A 181 -16.85 3.46 18.81
N VAL A 182 -15.92 3.01 19.66
CA VAL A 182 -15.96 1.66 20.27
C VAL A 182 -17.24 1.45 21.09
N LYS A 183 -17.69 2.47 21.82
CA LYS A 183 -18.91 2.40 22.64
C LYS A 183 -20.19 2.19 21.82
N LYS A 184 -20.17 2.44 20.51
CA LYS A 184 -21.30 2.22 19.61
C LYS A 184 -21.42 0.78 19.14
N TRP A 185 -20.36 -0.03 19.27
CA TRP A 185 -20.34 -1.38 18.72
C TRP A 185 -21.45 -2.23 19.31
N LYS A 186 -22.05 -3.03 18.44
CA LYS A 186 -23.21 -3.81 18.81
C LYS A 186 -23.34 -5.02 17.91
N TRP A 187 -23.63 -6.15 18.52
CA TRP A 187 -23.85 -7.41 17.81
C TRP A 187 -24.79 -8.29 18.60
N GLN A 188 -25.81 -8.85 17.96
CA GLN A 188 -26.90 -9.54 18.67
C GLN A 188 -26.96 -11.06 18.47
N ALA A 189 -25.97 -11.68 17.80
CA ALA A 189 -25.99 -13.09 17.39
C ALA A 189 -26.85 -14.00 18.29
N ASN A 190 -27.85 -14.65 17.67
CA ASN A 190 -28.81 -15.59 18.27
C ASN A 190 -29.43 -15.18 19.63
N SER A 191 -29.39 -13.90 19.99
CA SER A 191 -29.94 -13.37 21.23
C SER A 191 -31.31 -12.74 21.00
N THR A 192 -32.26 -13.08 21.87
CA THR A 192 -33.58 -12.43 21.92
C THR A 192 -33.56 -11.15 22.76
N ALA A 193 -32.43 -10.84 23.42
CA ALA A 193 -32.27 -9.66 24.26
C ALA A 193 -32.26 -8.36 23.44
N GLN A 194 -32.48 -7.22 24.09
CA GLN A 194 -32.57 -5.93 23.42
C GLN A 194 -31.21 -5.48 22.82
N ALA A 195 -31.32 -4.90 21.64
CA ALA A 195 -30.25 -4.46 20.76
C ALA A 195 -29.64 -3.11 21.19
N ASN A 196 -28.98 -3.05 22.35
CA ASN A 196 -28.43 -1.79 22.86
C ASN A 196 -26.97 -1.57 22.41
N ALA A 197 -26.62 -0.31 22.12
CA ALA A 197 -25.26 0.08 21.78
C ALA A 197 -24.30 -0.32 22.91
N GLY A 198 -23.14 -0.87 22.54
CA GLY A 198 -22.14 -1.37 23.47
C GLY A 198 -22.33 -2.83 23.91
N ASN A 199 -23.41 -3.51 23.48
CA ASN A 199 -23.63 -4.92 23.77
C ASN A 199 -23.21 -5.79 22.58
N ILE A 200 -22.26 -6.70 22.81
CA ILE A 200 -21.80 -7.68 21.83
C ILE A 200 -22.11 -9.07 22.37
N TYR A 201 -22.96 -9.81 21.68
CA TYR A 201 -23.30 -11.19 21.99
C TYR A 201 -22.43 -12.14 21.16
N VAL A 202 -21.74 -13.05 21.84
CA VAL A 202 -20.92 -14.11 21.22
C VAL A 202 -21.63 -15.44 21.44
N ASN A 203 -21.93 -16.16 20.36
CA ASN A 203 -22.59 -17.47 20.45
C ASN A 203 -21.67 -18.52 21.05
N SER A 204 -22.26 -19.43 21.82
CA SER A 204 -21.64 -20.72 22.13
C SER A 204 -21.37 -21.50 20.85
N SER A 205 -20.44 -22.45 20.90
CA SER A 205 -20.06 -23.23 19.71
C SER A 205 -21.15 -24.17 19.19
N ASP A 206 -22.20 -24.42 19.96
CA ASP A 206 -23.41 -25.14 19.51
C ASP A 206 -24.52 -24.20 19.01
N ASP A 207 -24.26 -22.89 18.96
CA ASP A 207 -25.16 -21.82 18.53
C ASP A 207 -26.49 -21.72 19.31
N LYS A 208 -26.58 -22.34 20.50
CA LYS A 208 -27.81 -22.39 21.32
C LYS A 208 -27.85 -21.37 22.45
N SER A 209 -26.70 -20.83 22.82
CA SER A 209 -26.51 -19.88 23.91
C SER A 209 -25.64 -18.71 23.46
N SER A 210 -25.61 -17.63 24.23
CA SER A 210 -24.72 -16.50 23.97
C SER A 210 -24.16 -15.93 25.26
N ALA A 211 -22.94 -15.40 25.20
CA ALA A 211 -22.34 -14.60 26.26
C ALA A 211 -22.39 -13.13 25.87
N GLN A 212 -22.80 -12.26 26.79
CA GLN A 212 -22.90 -10.82 26.55
C GLN A 212 -21.64 -10.11 27.06
N PHE A 213 -20.97 -9.38 26.17
CA PHE A 213 -19.86 -8.48 26.52
C PHE A 213 -20.31 -7.02 26.38
N GLN A 214 -20.07 -6.22 27.41
CA GLN A 214 -20.42 -4.80 27.44
C GLN A 214 -19.17 -3.94 27.23
N VAL A 215 -18.97 -3.46 26.01
CA VAL A 215 -17.80 -2.63 25.66
C VAL A 215 -17.98 -1.15 26.02
N ASN A 216 -19.22 -0.72 26.26
CA ASN A 216 -19.52 0.66 26.66
C ASN A 216 -19.30 0.95 28.15
N GLY A 217 -19.22 -0.09 28.98
CA GLY A 217 -19.01 0.01 30.43
C GLY A 217 -17.54 0.07 30.85
N VAL A 218 -16.60 -0.01 29.90
CA VAL A 218 -15.17 -0.08 30.16
C VAL A 218 -14.43 1.07 29.50
N ASN A 219 -13.33 1.49 30.13
CA ASN A 219 -12.49 2.56 29.62
C ASN A 219 -11.28 1.99 28.89
N PHE A 220 -10.83 2.72 27.87
CA PHE A 220 -9.58 2.42 27.19
C PHE A 220 -8.40 2.55 28.15
N VAL A 221 -7.48 1.58 28.11
CA VAL A 221 -6.21 1.60 28.83
C VAL A 221 -5.06 1.57 27.82
N ALA A 222 -4.01 2.36 28.08
CA ALA A 222 -2.79 2.42 27.27
C ALA A 222 -1.88 1.19 27.48
N ASP A 223 -2.47 -0.01 27.52
CA ASP A 223 -1.79 -1.29 27.57
C ASP A 223 -2.09 -2.04 26.27
N LYS A 224 -1.07 -2.20 25.42
CA LYS A 224 -1.21 -2.83 24.10
C LYS A 224 -1.70 -4.27 24.16
N THR A 225 -1.56 -4.94 25.30
CA THR A 225 -2.01 -6.34 25.49
C THR A 225 -3.44 -6.46 26.02
N LYS A 226 -4.01 -5.35 26.53
CA LYS A 226 -5.36 -5.29 27.10
C LYS A 226 -5.91 -3.86 27.07
N ASN A 227 -6.13 -3.32 25.88
CA ASN A 227 -6.69 -1.98 25.73
C ASN A 227 -8.08 -1.87 26.36
N TYR A 228 -8.87 -2.94 26.24
CA TYR A 228 -10.13 -3.12 26.94
C TYR A 228 -10.14 -4.47 27.66
N SER A 229 -10.74 -4.51 28.84
CA SER A 229 -10.98 -5.73 29.60
C SER A 229 -12.46 -5.82 29.90
N VAL A 230 -13.15 -6.78 29.28
CA VAL A 230 -14.60 -6.96 29.41
C VAL A 230 -14.93 -8.37 29.89
N SER A 231 -15.97 -8.46 30.70
CA SER A 231 -16.47 -9.73 31.21
C SER A 231 -17.87 -10.00 30.65
N GLY A 232 -18.19 -11.26 30.42
CA GLY A 232 -19.50 -11.71 29.99
C GLY A 232 -19.96 -12.95 30.72
N GLY A 233 -21.23 -12.96 31.12
CA GLY A 233 -21.88 -14.17 31.64
C GLY A 233 -22.41 -15.01 30.49
N GLY A 234 -22.01 -16.27 30.44
CA GLY A 234 -22.57 -17.30 29.55
C GLY A 234 -23.44 -18.29 30.31
N ASP A 235 -23.55 -19.50 29.76
CA ASP A 235 -24.47 -20.56 30.24
C ASP A 235 -23.75 -21.87 30.65
N GLY A 236 -22.46 -21.79 30.99
CA GLY A 236 -21.61 -22.96 31.28
C GLY A 236 -21.29 -23.76 30.02
N LYS A 237 -20.90 -23.06 28.95
CA LYS A 237 -20.71 -23.61 27.59
C LYS A 237 -19.33 -23.27 27.03
N ALA A 238 -18.96 -23.99 25.99
CA ALA A 238 -17.78 -23.64 25.20
C ALA A 238 -18.14 -22.60 24.12
N TYR A 239 -17.25 -21.63 23.91
CA TYR A 239 -17.38 -20.54 22.95
C TYR A 239 -16.19 -20.55 21.99
N SER A 240 -16.43 -20.32 20.69
CA SER A 240 -15.35 -20.33 19.70
C SER A 240 -14.59 -19.01 19.70
N LYS A 241 -13.25 -19.09 19.83
CA LYS A 241 -12.33 -17.96 19.74
C LYS A 241 -12.41 -17.29 18.37
N ALA A 242 -12.41 -18.09 17.30
CA ALA A 242 -12.52 -17.59 15.93
C ALA A 242 -13.86 -16.87 15.70
N ASN A 243 -14.96 -17.42 16.23
CA ASN A 243 -16.26 -16.77 16.14
C ASN A 243 -16.28 -15.43 16.88
N ALA A 244 -15.75 -15.37 18.09
CA ALA A 244 -15.65 -14.12 18.86
C ALA A 244 -14.84 -13.05 18.11
N LEU A 245 -13.69 -13.43 17.53
CA LEU A 245 -12.86 -12.52 16.73
C LEU A 245 -13.64 -11.94 15.54
N ASN A 246 -14.35 -12.80 14.79
CA ASN A 246 -15.15 -12.39 13.65
C ASN A 246 -16.35 -11.51 14.06
N ILE A 247 -16.99 -11.82 15.18
CA ILE A 247 -18.09 -11.04 15.75
C ILE A 247 -17.60 -9.66 16.14
N PHE A 248 -16.51 -9.53 16.89
CA PHE A 248 -15.97 -8.22 17.29
C PHE A 248 -15.52 -7.40 16.07
N ALA A 249 -14.85 -8.03 15.10
CA ALA A 249 -14.50 -7.36 13.85
C ALA A 249 -15.75 -6.88 13.08
N SER A 250 -16.83 -7.67 13.06
CA SER A 250 -18.07 -7.31 12.37
C SER A 250 -18.84 -6.22 13.13
N ALA A 251 -18.94 -6.35 14.45
CA ALA A 251 -19.55 -5.38 15.36
C ALA A 251 -18.88 -4.00 15.29
N SER A 252 -17.59 -3.97 14.98
CA SER A 252 -16.86 -2.71 14.76
C SER A 252 -17.31 -1.99 13.49
N LYS A 253 -17.82 -2.71 12.48
CA LYS A 253 -18.23 -2.13 11.20
C LYS A 253 -19.72 -1.83 11.13
N LYS A 254 -20.55 -2.74 11.64
CA LYS A 254 -22.00 -2.65 11.53
C LYS A 254 -22.74 -3.45 12.60
N ASP A 255 -23.99 -3.08 12.80
CA ASP A 255 -24.97 -3.87 13.56
C ASP A 255 -25.35 -5.13 12.77
N ASP A 256 -25.39 -6.29 13.43
CA ASP A 256 -25.80 -7.58 12.82
C ASP A 256 -27.19 -7.52 12.17
N LYS A 257 -28.20 -7.11 12.95
CA LYS A 257 -29.61 -7.21 12.59
C LYS A 257 -30.04 -6.29 11.44
N ASP A 258 -29.61 -5.04 11.48
CA ASP A 258 -30.04 -4.01 10.52
C ASP A 258 -28.96 -3.68 9.49
N SER A 259 -27.75 -4.25 9.61
CA SER A 259 -26.57 -3.85 8.83
C SER A 259 -26.29 -2.34 8.84
N LYS A 260 -26.73 -1.64 9.89
CA LYS A 260 -26.46 -0.22 10.09
C LYS A 260 -25.00 -0.04 10.44
N SER A 261 -24.34 0.87 9.74
CA SER A 261 -22.95 1.22 10.02
C SER A 261 -22.78 1.78 11.44
N THR A 262 -21.65 1.48 12.07
CA THR A 262 -21.19 2.10 13.33
C THR A 262 -20.59 3.49 13.14
N GLY A 263 -20.46 3.94 11.89
CA GLY A 263 -19.74 5.13 11.46
C GLY A 263 -18.26 4.89 11.16
N TYR A 264 -17.78 3.64 11.14
CA TYR A 264 -16.36 3.32 10.95
C TYR A 264 -15.79 3.90 9.65
N GLU A 265 -16.60 3.97 8.59
CA GLU A 265 -16.21 4.47 7.26
C GLU A 265 -15.79 5.94 7.29
N SER A 266 -16.13 6.67 8.36
CA SER A 266 -15.68 8.05 8.56
C SER A 266 -14.17 8.14 8.78
N TYR A 267 -13.55 7.08 9.30
CA TYR A 267 -12.16 7.06 9.77
C TYR A 267 -11.32 5.94 9.16
N PHE A 268 -11.95 4.80 8.87
CA PHE A 268 -11.29 3.55 8.51
C PHE A 268 -11.81 3.01 7.19
N SER A 269 -10.89 2.52 6.36
CA SER A 269 -11.19 1.84 5.11
C SER A 269 -11.53 0.37 5.34
N ASP A 270 -10.98 -0.23 6.39
CA ASP A 270 -11.29 -1.61 6.79
C ASP A 270 -10.90 -1.87 8.26
N ILE A 271 -11.45 -2.94 8.82
CA ILE A 271 -11.14 -3.46 10.15
C ILE A 271 -11.04 -4.98 10.07
N LYS A 272 -9.97 -5.57 10.57
CA LYS A 272 -9.71 -7.00 10.43
C LYS A 272 -9.56 -7.66 11.79
N GLY A 273 -10.17 -8.83 11.96
CA GLY A 273 -9.77 -9.74 13.02
C GLY A 273 -8.34 -10.20 12.77
N LEU A 274 -7.43 -9.91 13.69
CA LEU A 274 -6.01 -10.18 13.51
C LEU A 274 -5.63 -11.55 14.07
N LYS A 275 -5.87 -11.74 15.37
CA LYS A 275 -5.52 -12.97 16.10
C LYS A 275 -6.26 -13.06 17.43
N THR A 276 -6.25 -14.26 18.00
CA THR A 276 -6.56 -14.51 19.41
C THR A 276 -5.33 -15.03 20.12
N VAL A 277 -5.22 -14.74 21.42
CA VAL A 277 -4.14 -15.20 22.29
C VAL A 277 -4.78 -15.75 23.57
N ASP A 278 -4.34 -16.93 23.96
CA ASP A 278 -4.83 -17.58 25.17
C ASP A 278 -4.26 -16.92 26.43
N SER A 279 -5.05 -16.96 27.49
CA SER A 279 -4.60 -16.62 28.84
C SER A 279 -4.24 -17.90 29.61
N ASP A 280 -3.76 -17.74 30.84
CA ASP A 280 -3.45 -18.85 31.75
C ASP A 280 -4.71 -19.62 32.22
N SER A 281 -5.91 -19.11 31.92
CA SER A 281 -7.19 -19.75 32.24
C SER A 281 -8.08 -19.95 31.02
N LEU A 282 -8.76 -21.10 30.96
CA LEU A 282 -9.62 -21.48 29.83
C LEU A 282 -10.82 -20.56 29.61
N ASN A 283 -11.23 -19.79 30.63
CA ASN A 283 -12.33 -18.85 30.55
C ASN A 283 -11.88 -17.43 30.14
N LYS A 284 -10.60 -17.23 29.82
CA LYS A 284 -10.04 -15.94 29.41
C LYS A 284 -9.28 -16.06 28.10
N MET A 285 -9.42 -15.06 27.24
CA MET A 285 -8.61 -14.88 26.05
C MET A 285 -8.46 -13.40 25.73
N THR A 286 -7.50 -13.06 24.86
CA THR A 286 -7.41 -11.73 24.26
C THR A 286 -7.57 -11.83 22.75
N LEU A 287 -8.46 -11.03 22.18
CA LEU A 287 -8.56 -10.86 20.73
C LEU A 287 -7.93 -9.53 20.30
N TYR A 288 -7.47 -9.48 19.05
CA TYR A 288 -6.82 -8.31 18.47
C TYR A 288 -7.48 -7.94 17.15
N LEU A 289 -7.77 -6.65 16.96
CA LEU A 289 -8.33 -6.11 15.73
C LEU A 289 -7.36 -5.10 15.09
N GLN A 290 -7.09 -5.24 13.80
CA GLN A 290 -6.33 -4.25 13.04
C GLN A 290 -7.28 -3.24 12.40
N PHE A 291 -7.01 -1.96 12.57
CA PHE A 291 -7.73 -0.86 11.91
C PHE A 291 -6.91 -0.34 10.73
N ILE A 292 -7.53 -0.19 9.56
CA ILE A 292 -6.90 0.40 8.39
C ILE A 292 -7.51 1.79 8.19
N LEU A 293 -6.71 2.84 8.36
CA LEU A 293 -7.19 4.22 8.21
C LEU A 293 -7.64 4.49 6.77
N ASN A 294 -8.57 5.42 6.62
CA ASN A 294 -8.77 6.10 5.35
C ASN A 294 -7.57 6.99 5.04
N ASP A 295 -7.28 7.21 3.76
CA ASP A 295 -6.17 8.08 3.37
C ASP A 295 -6.34 9.52 3.91
N ASP A 296 -7.59 9.94 4.15
CA ASP A 296 -7.97 11.27 4.64
C ASP A 296 -8.04 11.41 6.17
N THR A 297 -7.69 10.35 6.89
CA THR A 297 -7.70 10.30 8.35
C THR A 297 -6.28 10.12 8.88
N ALA A 298 -5.97 10.76 9.99
CA ALA A 298 -4.67 10.72 10.63
C ALA A 298 -4.79 10.29 12.09
N LEU A 299 -3.79 9.55 12.57
CA LEU A 299 -3.71 9.12 13.96
C LEU A 299 -2.28 9.32 14.48
N ILE A 300 -2.12 10.26 15.42
CA ILE A 300 -0.82 10.57 16.03
C ILE A 300 -0.78 10.29 17.54
N ASP A 301 -1.93 9.93 18.13
CA ASP A 301 -2.00 9.60 19.55
C ASP A 301 -1.15 8.36 19.83
N THR A 302 -0.08 8.54 20.60
CA THR A 302 0.90 7.48 20.87
C THR A 302 0.30 6.27 21.59
N GLU A 303 -0.82 6.45 22.28
CA GLU A 303 -1.56 5.36 22.92
C GLU A 303 -2.45 4.60 21.95
N LEU A 304 -2.73 5.13 20.75
CA LEU A 304 -3.61 4.51 19.75
C LEU A 304 -2.90 4.12 18.46
N THR A 305 -1.74 4.66 18.13
CA THR A 305 -1.04 4.36 16.86
C THR A 305 -0.87 2.85 16.59
N HIS A 306 -0.74 2.03 17.64
CA HIS A 306 -0.60 0.56 17.53
C HIS A 306 -1.83 -0.14 16.95
N ILE A 307 -3.02 0.45 17.00
CA ILE A 307 -4.25 -0.20 16.47
C ILE A 307 -4.20 -0.42 14.96
N THR A 308 -3.34 0.35 14.27
CA THR A 308 -3.14 0.25 12.81
C THR A 308 -2.05 -0.75 12.42
N ASN A 309 -1.24 -1.18 13.41
CA ASN A 309 -0.15 -2.11 13.20
C ASN A 309 -0.69 -3.53 12.95
N ALA A 310 -0.21 -4.18 11.89
CA ALA A 310 -0.62 -5.53 11.51
C ALA A 310 -0.20 -6.64 12.49
N ASN A 311 0.58 -6.34 13.52
CA ASN A 311 1.06 -7.32 14.51
C ASN A 311 0.61 -7.00 15.95
N GLU A 312 0.21 -5.76 16.23
CA GLU A 312 -0.26 -5.31 17.55
C GLU A 312 -1.79 -5.24 17.53
N GLY A 313 -2.39 -4.23 16.88
CA GLY A 313 -3.83 -4.05 16.81
C GLY A 313 -4.46 -3.59 18.13
N LEU A 314 -5.76 -3.30 18.12
CA LEU A 314 -6.54 -3.02 19.33
C LEU A 314 -6.87 -4.33 20.05
N SER A 315 -6.55 -4.42 21.34
CA SER A 315 -6.79 -5.62 22.15
C SER A 315 -8.03 -5.56 23.04
N PHE A 316 -8.75 -6.67 23.11
CA PHE A 316 -9.82 -6.90 24.08
C PHE A 316 -9.54 -8.19 24.86
N GLU A 317 -9.26 -8.07 26.15
CA GLU A 317 -9.29 -9.21 27.08
C GLU A 317 -10.76 -9.54 27.38
N LEU A 318 -11.18 -10.75 27.05
CA LEU A 318 -12.52 -11.27 27.27
C LEU A 318 -12.49 -12.32 28.38
N SER A 319 -13.25 -12.09 29.45
CA SER A 319 -13.41 -13.02 30.57
C SER A 319 -14.83 -13.58 30.63
N LEU A 320 -14.98 -14.91 30.61
CA LEU A 320 -16.25 -15.57 30.86
C LEU A 320 -16.42 -15.83 32.37
N THR A 321 -17.56 -15.42 32.93
CA THR A 321 -17.77 -15.43 34.39
C THR A 321 -18.64 -16.59 34.88
N THR A 322 -19.40 -17.26 34.00
CA THR A 322 -20.22 -18.41 34.39
C THR A 322 -19.35 -19.65 34.55
N SER A 323 -19.64 -20.47 35.56
CA SER A 323 -18.88 -21.71 35.80
C SER A 323 -18.98 -22.66 34.61
N ASN A 324 -17.85 -23.29 34.26
CA ASN A 324 -17.68 -24.16 33.09
C ASN A 324 -17.70 -23.47 31.73
N ASP A 325 -17.81 -22.14 31.67
CA ASP A 325 -17.58 -21.43 30.42
C ASP A 325 -16.11 -21.52 30.01
N THR A 326 -15.85 -21.85 28.75
CA THR A 326 -14.49 -21.95 28.20
C THR A 326 -14.39 -21.41 26.79
N TRP A 327 -13.24 -20.85 26.44
CA TRP A 327 -12.86 -20.56 25.06
C TRP A 327 -12.23 -21.79 24.41
N GLN A 328 -12.63 -22.09 23.19
CA GLN A 328 -12.07 -23.17 22.37
C GLN A 328 -11.85 -22.69 20.93
N ASP A 329 -10.96 -23.35 20.19
CA ASP A 329 -10.67 -23.00 18.81
C ASP A 329 -11.87 -23.28 17.88
#